data_AF-A0A6P1D482-F1
#
_entry.id   AF-A0A6P1D482-F1
#
_cell.length_a   1.000
_cell.length_b   1.000
_cell.length_c   1.000
_cell.angle_alpha   90.00
_cell.angle_beta   90.00
_cell.angle_gamma   90.00
#
_symmetry.space_group_name_H-M   'P 1'
#
loop_
_entity.id
_entity.type
_entity.pdbx_description
1 polymer ?
#
loop_
_entity_poly.entity_id
_entity_poly.type
_entity_poly.pdbx_seq_one_letter_code
_entity_poly.pdbx_strand_id
1 'polypeptide(L)'
;MQVAVCGPSACTDADAAHARAVGRLLGEAGATVLCGGGTGVMAAVAEGASRAGGLVIGVRPDTDRGGVCAGLSAVLYTNMGEARNAILVRSADAVIVIGGSWGTLSELALARHRATVPVVSLGGWRVLDAGGEPLNIGLIAEDPADAVALALAGRPPRAR
;
A
#
# COMPACT_ATOMS: atom_id res chain seq x y z
N MET A 1 -11.21 1.94 8.49
CA MET A 1 -10.87 1.20 7.27
C MET A 1 -9.36 1.06 7.25
N GLN A 2 -8.84 -0.11 6.92
CA GLN A 2 -7.41 -0.38 6.81
C GLN A 2 -7.02 -0.40 5.34
N VAL A 3 -6.09 0.45 4.93
CA VAL A 3 -5.60 0.51 3.55
C VAL A 3 -4.13 0.13 3.53
N ALA A 4 -3.79 -0.97 2.84
CA ALA A 4 -2.40 -1.32 2.61
C ALA A 4 -1.85 -0.49 1.45
N VAL A 5 -0.70 0.14 1.66
CA VAL A 5 0.03 0.86 0.62
C VAL A 5 1.36 0.15 0.38
N CYS A 6 1.49 -0.39 -0.83
CA CYS A 6 2.58 -1.25 -1.26
C CYS A 6 3.41 -0.53 -2.32
N GLY A 7 4.74 -0.68 -2.27
CA GLY A 7 5.63 -0.07 -3.26
C GLY A 7 7.10 -0.31 -2.96
N PRO A 8 8.00 0.06 -3.88
CA PRO A 8 9.41 -0.27 -3.79
C PRO A 8 10.13 0.46 -2.64
N SER A 9 11.12 -0.22 -2.04
CA SER A 9 12.04 0.36 -1.05
C SER A 9 13.05 1.32 -1.67
N ALA A 10 13.40 1.11 -2.94
CA ALA A 10 14.13 2.04 -3.79
C ALA A 10 13.15 2.55 -4.86
N CYS A 11 12.65 3.76 -4.68
CA CYS A 11 11.59 4.33 -5.53
C CYS A 11 12.07 5.59 -6.25
N THR A 12 11.34 5.99 -7.29
CA THR A 12 11.58 7.28 -7.95
C THR A 12 11.05 8.44 -7.09
N ASP A 13 11.45 9.67 -7.43
CA ASP A 13 10.90 10.87 -6.80
C ASP A 13 9.39 11.00 -7.05
N ALA A 14 8.93 10.58 -8.23
CA ALA A 14 7.50 10.56 -8.56
C ALA A 14 6.74 9.56 -7.67
N ASP A 15 7.27 8.34 -7.48
CA ASP A 15 6.67 7.34 -6.58
C ASP A 15 6.60 7.86 -5.14
N ALA A 16 7.67 8.50 -4.65
CA ALA A 16 7.71 9.08 -3.32
C ALA A 16 6.70 10.23 -3.17
N ALA A 17 6.58 11.11 -4.18
CA ALA A 17 5.62 12.19 -4.18
C ALA A 17 4.16 11.66 -4.17
N HIS A 18 3.87 10.67 -5.01
CA HIS A 18 2.58 9.98 -5.03
C HIS A 18 2.27 9.32 -3.69
N ALA A 19 3.21 8.54 -3.14
CA ALA A 19 3.04 7.86 -1.87
C ALA A 19 2.79 8.84 -0.71
N ARG A 20 3.51 9.96 -0.66
CA ARG A 20 3.29 11.01 0.34
C ARG A 20 1.90 11.64 0.22
N ALA A 21 1.47 11.93 -1.01
CA ALA A 21 0.13 12.47 -1.26
C ALA A 21 -0.97 11.47 -0.89
N VAL A 22 -0.84 10.20 -1.29
CA VAL A 22 -1.75 9.12 -0.89
C VAL A 22 -1.81 8.98 0.63
N GLY A 23 -0.65 8.96 1.30
CA GLY A 23 -0.58 8.87 2.76
C GLY A 23 -1.34 10.01 3.44
N ARG A 24 -1.09 11.26 3.03
CA ARG A 24 -1.79 12.45 3.56
C ARG A 24 -3.30 12.32 3.42
N LEU A 25 -3.77 11.99 2.22
CA LEU A 25 -5.20 11.87 1.91
C LEU A 25 -5.88 10.74 2.69
N LEU A 26 -5.20 9.60 2.86
CA LEU A 26 -5.71 8.50 3.69
C LEU A 26 -5.79 8.90 5.17
N GLY A 27 -4.79 9.63 5.68
CA GLY A 27 -4.79 10.17 7.04
C GLY A 27 -5.93 11.16 7.26
N GLU A 28 -6.12 12.11 6.35
CA GLU A 28 -7.24 13.08 6.36
C GLU A 28 -8.61 12.39 6.32
N ALA A 29 -8.72 11.26 5.61
CA ALA A 29 -9.93 10.44 5.55
C ALA A 29 -10.15 9.54 6.79
N GLY A 30 -9.24 9.57 7.78
CA GLY A 30 -9.32 8.73 8.98
C GLY A 30 -9.10 7.24 8.72
N ALA A 31 -8.41 6.89 7.63
CA ALA A 31 -8.03 5.51 7.35
C ALA A 31 -6.77 5.12 8.15
N THR A 32 -6.71 3.85 8.56
CA THR A 32 -5.47 3.25 9.08
C THR A 32 -4.61 2.84 7.88
N VAL A 33 -3.39 3.34 7.81
CA VAL A 33 -2.44 2.97 6.76
C VAL A 33 -1.60 1.78 7.22
N LEU A 34 -1.55 0.73 6.41
CA LEU A 34 -0.63 -0.39 6.59
C LEU A 34 0.47 -0.31 5.52
N CYS A 35 1.74 -0.45 5.90
CA CYS A 35 2.85 -0.51 4.94
C CYS A 35 3.97 -1.42 5.46
N GLY A 36 5.03 -1.65 4.68
CA GLY A 36 6.18 -2.43 5.13
C GLY A 36 7.17 -1.68 6.05
N GLY A 37 6.94 -0.39 6.31
CA GLY A 37 7.68 0.41 7.30
C GLY A 37 9.19 0.61 7.03
N GLY A 38 9.65 0.38 5.79
CA GLY A 38 11.02 0.62 5.36
C GLY A 38 11.19 1.93 4.59
N THR A 39 12.18 1.98 3.70
CA THR A 39 12.50 3.15 2.86
C THR A 39 11.55 3.29 1.65
N GLY A 40 11.78 4.30 0.82
CA GLY A 40 11.07 4.48 -0.46
C GLY A 40 9.59 4.81 -0.26
N VAL A 41 8.72 4.12 -1.01
CA VAL A 41 7.26 4.33 -0.94
C VAL A 41 6.72 4.19 0.49
N MET A 42 7.23 3.21 1.24
CA MET A 42 6.78 2.95 2.61
C MET A 42 7.10 4.11 3.56
N ALA A 43 8.27 4.73 3.44
CA ALA A 43 8.63 5.91 4.21
C ALA A 43 7.80 7.13 3.81
N ALA A 44 7.60 7.34 2.51
CA ALA A 44 6.85 8.47 2.00
C ALA A 44 5.37 8.43 2.39
N VAL A 45 4.72 7.27 2.30
CA VAL A 45 3.32 7.11 2.74
C VAL A 45 3.18 7.29 4.25
N ALA A 46 4.13 6.75 5.04
CA ALA A 46 4.13 6.94 6.49
C ALA A 46 4.30 8.41 6.88
N GLU A 47 5.20 9.13 6.20
CA GLU A 47 5.37 10.57 6.37
C GLU A 47 4.07 11.33 6.08
N GLY A 48 3.46 11.08 4.92
CA GLY A 48 2.23 11.75 4.50
C GLY A 48 1.09 11.52 5.49
N ALA A 49 0.84 10.27 5.86
CA ALA A 49 -0.25 9.88 6.74
C ALA A 49 -0.05 10.40 8.18
N SER A 50 1.15 10.26 8.73
CA SER A 50 1.44 10.71 10.10
C SER A 50 1.34 12.22 10.25
N ARG A 51 1.80 13.01 9.26
CA ARG A 51 1.64 14.48 9.27
C ARG A 51 0.17 14.92 9.22
N ALA A 52 -0.71 14.08 8.67
CA ALA A 52 -2.16 14.29 8.66
C ALA A 52 -2.86 13.76 9.93
N GLY A 53 -2.11 13.27 10.93
CA GLY A 53 -2.67 12.68 12.15
C GLY A 53 -3.23 11.26 11.96
N GLY A 54 -2.91 10.60 10.84
CA GLY A 54 -3.33 9.23 10.54
C GLY A 54 -2.58 8.18 11.35
N LEU A 55 -3.23 7.03 11.57
CA LEU A 55 -2.63 5.86 12.21
C LEU A 55 -1.87 5.04 11.16
N VAL A 56 -0.57 4.83 11.38
CA VAL A 56 0.30 4.09 10.43
C VAL A 56 0.92 2.87 11.10
N ILE A 57 0.75 1.68 10.51
CA ILE A 57 1.27 0.41 11.02
C ILE A 57 2.28 -0.16 10.03
N GLY A 58 3.52 -0.38 10.48
CA GLY A 58 4.56 -1.04 9.70
C GLY A 58 4.62 -2.54 9.94
N VAL A 59 4.54 -3.36 8.89
CA VAL A 59 4.68 -4.82 8.94
C VAL A 59 6.05 -5.22 8.39
N ARG A 60 7.00 -5.51 9.28
CA ARG A 60 8.41 -5.73 8.92
C ARG A 60 8.70 -7.17 8.47
N PRO A 61 9.61 -7.34 7.49
CA PRO A 61 10.20 -8.63 7.12
C PRO A 61 10.91 -9.39 8.22
N ASP A 62 11.54 -8.61 9.09
CA ASP A 62 12.72 -8.95 9.85
C ASP A 62 12.51 -8.46 11.29
N THR A 63 13.57 -8.51 12.09
CA THR A 63 13.61 -7.98 13.46
C THR A 63 14.52 -6.75 13.57
N ASP A 64 14.98 -6.19 12.45
CA ASP A 64 15.86 -5.04 12.44
C ASP A 64 15.08 -3.76 12.78
N ARG A 65 15.42 -3.19 13.93
CA ARG A 65 14.82 -1.95 14.44
C ARG A 65 15.44 -0.70 13.82
N GLY A 66 16.65 -0.79 13.26
CA GLY A 66 17.36 0.32 12.64
C GLY A 66 16.81 0.69 11.26
N GLY A 67 16.28 -0.28 10.52
CA GLY A 67 15.70 -0.10 9.19
C GLY A 67 14.27 0.46 9.15
N VAL A 68 13.74 0.96 10.26
CA VAL A 68 12.36 1.43 10.38
C VAL A 68 12.24 2.91 10.04
N CYS A 69 11.31 3.28 9.16
CA CYS A 69 11.06 4.68 8.82
C CYS A 69 10.34 5.45 9.93
N ALA A 70 10.48 6.78 9.91
CA ALA A 70 9.73 7.65 10.80
C ALA A 70 8.24 7.71 10.41
N GLY A 71 7.39 8.13 11.35
CA GLY A 71 5.95 8.31 11.11
C GLY A 71 5.09 7.07 11.36
N LEU A 72 5.69 5.93 11.76
CA LEU A 72 4.91 4.75 12.17
C LEU A 72 4.38 4.93 13.59
N SER A 73 3.10 4.60 13.79
CA SER A 73 2.44 4.55 15.10
C SER A 73 2.67 3.23 15.82
N ALA A 74 2.81 2.13 15.07
CA ALA A 74 3.13 0.81 15.58
C ALA A 74 3.92 0.01 14.54
N VAL A 75 4.69 -0.97 15.02
CA VAL A 75 5.51 -1.85 14.18
C VAL A 75 5.31 -3.31 14.59
N LEU A 76 4.99 -4.15 13.62
CA LEU A 76 4.92 -5.60 13.76
C LEU A 76 6.17 -6.21 13.13
N TYR A 77 7.05 -6.76 13.96
CA TYR A 77 8.21 -7.53 13.49
C TYR A 77 7.82 -8.98 13.34
N THR A 78 7.80 -9.48 12.10
CA THR A 78 7.29 -10.83 11.82
C THR A 78 8.40 -11.87 11.74
N ASN A 79 9.62 -11.48 11.35
CA ASN A 79 10.72 -12.39 11.00
C ASN A 79 10.33 -13.46 9.96
N MET A 80 9.37 -13.15 9.09
CA MET A 80 8.82 -14.10 8.11
C MET A 80 9.42 -13.95 6.72
N GLY A 81 10.36 -13.02 6.51
CA GLY A 81 10.74 -12.65 5.15
C GLY A 81 9.49 -12.28 4.35
N GLU A 82 9.47 -12.59 3.07
CA GLU A 82 8.46 -12.20 2.08
C GLU A 82 7.07 -12.73 2.40
N ALA A 83 6.97 -13.79 3.22
CA ALA A 83 5.68 -14.29 3.69
C ALA A 83 4.90 -13.24 4.51
N ARG A 84 5.56 -12.20 5.05
CA ARG A 84 4.89 -11.06 5.72
C ARG A 84 3.92 -10.32 4.81
N ASN A 85 4.13 -10.37 3.49
CA ASN A 85 3.26 -9.73 2.50
C ASN A 85 1.81 -10.25 2.63
N ALA A 86 1.65 -11.53 2.98
CA ALA A 86 0.32 -12.10 3.22
C ALA A 86 -0.36 -11.47 4.44
N ILE A 87 0.36 -11.19 5.53
CA ILE A 87 -0.18 -10.50 6.72
C ILE A 87 -0.62 -9.09 6.35
N LEU A 88 0.25 -8.32 5.68
CA LEU A 88 -0.04 -6.96 5.24
C LEU A 88 -1.30 -6.92 4.37
N VAL A 89 -1.30 -7.72 3.31
CA VAL A 89 -2.39 -7.73 2.34
C VAL A 89 -3.67 -8.26 2.95
N ARG A 90 -3.65 -9.35 3.74
CA ARG A 90 -4.87 -9.95 4.33
C ARG A 90 -5.50 -9.08 5.41
N SER A 91 -4.73 -8.18 6.03
CA SER A 91 -5.23 -7.25 7.05
C SER A 91 -5.93 -6.02 6.47
N ALA A 92 -5.83 -5.79 5.15
CA ALA A 92 -6.36 -4.60 4.51
C ALA A 92 -7.81 -4.78 4.00
N ASP A 93 -8.59 -3.72 4.10
CA ASP A 93 -9.90 -3.56 3.46
C ASP A 93 -9.77 -3.11 1.99
N ALA A 94 -8.65 -2.46 1.64
CA ALA A 94 -8.27 -2.03 0.29
C ALA A 94 -6.75 -2.03 0.14
N VAL A 95 -6.25 -2.19 -1.10
CA VAL A 95 -4.81 -2.17 -1.39
C VAL A 95 -4.51 -1.14 -2.47
N ILE A 96 -3.56 -0.24 -2.21
CA ILE A 96 -3.00 0.70 -3.18
C ILE A 96 -1.56 0.28 -3.46
N VAL A 97 -1.23 0.12 -4.73
CA VAL A 97 0.09 -0.25 -5.23
C VAL A 97 0.69 0.94 -5.96
N ILE A 98 1.86 1.40 -5.55
CA ILE A 98 2.55 2.55 -6.13
C ILE A 98 3.90 2.10 -6.70
N GLY A 99 4.15 2.45 -7.97
CA GLY A 99 5.38 2.08 -8.67
C GLY A 99 5.53 0.56 -8.86
N GLY A 100 6.76 0.09 -9.07
CA GLY A 100 7.03 -1.32 -9.40
C GLY A 100 8.33 -1.88 -8.82
N SER A 101 8.22 -3.00 -8.10
CA SER A 101 9.32 -3.93 -7.80
C SER A 101 8.78 -5.36 -7.68
N TRP A 102 9.66 -6.34 -7.57
CA TRP A 102 9.27 -7.73 -7.35
C TRP A 102 8.49 -7.95 -6.04
N GLY A 103 8.90 -7.28 -4.95
CA GLY A 103 8.16 -7.31 -3.69
C GLY A 103 6.75 -6.73 -3.84
N THR A 104 6.66 -5.59 -4.52
CA THR A 104 5.39 -4.93 -4.84
C THR A 104 4.49 -5.79 -5.73
N LEU A 105 5.07 -6.50 -6.71
CA LEU A 105 4.33 -7.44 -7.57
C LEU A 105 3.80 -8.64 -6.78
N SER A 106 4.58 -9.15 -5.81
CA SER A 106 4.12 -10.20 -4.90
C SER A 106 2.90 -9.76 -4.08
N GLU A 107 2.92 -8.54 -3.53
CA GLU A 107 1.79 -7.97 -2.80
C GLU A 107 0.57 -7.75 -3.71
N LEU A 108 0.78 -7.26 -4.94
CA LEU A 108 -0.27 -7.10 -5.96
C LEU A 108 -0.93 -8.45 -6.28
N ALA A 109 -0.13 -9.49 -6.53
CA ALA A 109 -0.64 -10.83 -6.84
C ALA A 109 -1.45 -11.42 -5.67
N LEU A 110 -0.94 -11.29 -4.43
CA LEU A 110 -1.65 -11.71 -3.22
C LEU A 110 -2.97 -10.96 -3.05
N ALA A 111 -2.99 -9.65 -3.30
CA ALA A 111 -4.17 -8.81 -3.20
C ALA A 111 -5.22 -9.21 -4.24
N ARG A 112 -4.78 -9.40 -5.50
CA ARG A 112 -5.67 -9.80 -6.59
C ARG A 112 -6.28 -11.18 -6.36
N HIS A 113 -5.50 -12.11 -5.82
CA HIS A 113 -5.98 -13.45 -5.46
C HIS A 113 -7.11 -13.43 -4.41
N ARG A 114 -7.20 -12.38 -3.56
CA ARG A 114 -8.32 -12.25 -2.61
C ARG A 114 -9.67 -12.01 -3.30
N ALA A 115 -9.68 -11.38 -4.48
CA ALA A 115 -10.85 -11.00 -5.29
C ALA A 115 -11.92 -10.12 -4.62
N THR A 116 -11.92 -9.98 -3.29
CA THR A 116 -12.98 -9.33 -2.50
C THR A 116 -12.65 -7.91 -2.03
N VAL A 117 -11.42 -7.44 -2.26
CA VAL A 117 -11.00 -6.09 -1.89
C VAL A 117 -10.60 -5.30 -3.15
N PRO A 118 -10.87 -3.98 -3.18
CA PRO A 118 -10.35 -3.14 -4.24
C PRO A 118 -8.83 -3.14 -4.21
N VAL A 119 -8.25 -3.34 -5.39
CA VAL A 119 -6.80 -3.25 -5.65
C VAL A 119 -6.62 -2.13 -6.64
N VAL A 120 -5.88 -1.11 -6.25
CA VAL A 120 -5.69 0.12 -7.04
C VAL A 120 -4.21 0.26 -7.38
N SER A 121 -3.88 0.46 -8.65
CA SER A 121 -2.52 0.66 -9.14
C SER A 121 -2.31 2.12 -9.53
N LEU A 122 -1.28 2.77 -9.00
CA LEU A 122 -0.90 4.15 -9.30
C LEU A 122 0.56 4.17 -9.79
N GLY A 123 0.76 4.43 -11.08
CA GLY A 123 2.09 4.36 -11.71
C GLY A 123 2.76 2.98 -11.61
N GLY A 124 1.96 1.93 -11.41
CA GLY A 124 2.44 0.57 -11.17
C GLY A 124 2.55 -0.31 -12.41
N TRP A 125 2.52 -1.61 -12.18
CA TRP A 125 2.70 -2.62 -13.23
C TRP A 125 1.59 -2.61 -14.28
N ARG A 126 1.97 -2.95 -15.53
CA ARG A 126 1.07 -3.51 -16.53
C ARG A 126 1.47 -4.96 -16.74
N VAL A 127 0.69 -5.91 -16.25
CA VAL A 127 0.99 -7.34 -16.35
C VAL A 127 0.28 -7.90 -17.57
N LEU A 128 1.00 -8.64 -18.42
CA LEU A 128 0.46 -9.28 -19.62
C LEU A 128 0.41 -10.80 -19.41
N ASP A 129 -0.55 -11.47 -20.05
CA ASP A 129 -0.59 -12.92 -20.14
C ASP A 129 0.37 -13.46 -21.23
N ALA A 130 0.37 -14.78 -21.43
CA ALA A 130 1.22 -15.42 -22.43
C ALA A 130 0.89 -15.01 -23.88
N GLY A 131 -0.33 -14.52 -24.14
CA GLY A 131 -0.77 -13.99 -25.43
C GLY A 131 -0.43 -12.51 -25.62
N GLY A 132 0.08 -11.83 -24.60
CA GLY A 132 0.36 -10.39 -24.61
C GLY A 132 -0.84 -9.52 -24.21
N GLU A 133 -1.96 -10.14 -23.81
CA GLU A 133 -3.15 -9.41 -23.38
C GLU A 133 -2.99 -8.91 -21.93
N PRO A 134 -3.44 -7.68 -21.60
CA PRO A 134 -3.36 -7.17 -20.24
C PRO A 134 -4.18 -8.01 -19.25
N LEU A 135 -3.53 -8.50 -18.20
CA LEU A 135 -4.23 -9.08 -17.06
C LEU A 135 -4.96 -7.99 -16.28
N ASN A 136 -6.18 -8.30 -15.84
CA ASN A 136 -6.92 -7.44 -14.92
C ASN A 136 -6.28 -7.50 -13.52
N ILE A 137 -5.42 -6.54 -13.23
CA ILE A 137 -4.71 -6.38 -11.95
C ILE A 137 -5.51 -5.58 -10.92
N GLY A 138 -6.66 -5.03 -11.28
CA GLY A 138 -7.45 -4.13 -10.46
C GLY A 138 -7.76 -2.81 -11.16
N LEU A 139 -8.07 -1.79 -10.36
CA LEU A 139 -8.35 -0.43 -10.79
C LEU A 139 -7.04 0.28 -11.09
N ILE A 140 -7.00 1.11 -12.14
CA ILE A 140 -5.86 1.94 -12.48
C ILE A 140 -6.22 3.38 -12.11
N ALA A 141 -5.42 4.00 -11.24
CA ALA A 141 -5.61 5.37 -10.82
C ALA A 141 -4.74 6.32 -11.65
N GLU A 142 -5.28 7.48 -11.96
CA GLU A 142 -4.58 8.52 -12.71
C GLU A 142 -3.64 9.34 -11.82
N ASP A 143 -4.04 9.57 -10.57
CA ASP A 143 -3.32 10.39 -9.60
C ASP A 143 -3.56 9.90 -8.15
N PRO A 144 -2.88 10.49 -7.14
CA PRO A 144 -3.06 10.13 -5.74
C PRO A 144 -4.48 10.30 -5.19
N ALA A 145 -5.23 11.30 -5.64
CA ALA A 145 -6.57 11.57 -5.15
C ALA A 145 -7.56 10.54 -5.68
N ASP A 146 -7.46 10.22 -6.97
CA ASP A 146 -8.22 9.14 -7.60
C ASP A 146 -7.92 7.79 -6.95
N ALA A 147 -6.63 7.50 -6.68
CA ALA A 147 -6.24 6.25 -6.03
C ALA A 147 -6.91 6.06 -4.66
N VAL A 148 -6.99 7.14 -3.86
CA VAL A 148 -7.64 7.13 -2.55
C VAL A 148 -9.14 7.04 -2.68
N ALA A 149 -9.76 7.77 -3.61
CA ALA A 149 -11.20 7.70 -3.85
C ALA A 149 -11.64 6.28 -4.21
N LEU A 150 -10.94 5.63 -5.16
CA LEU A 150 -11.19 4.26 -5.58
C LEU A 150 -11.02 3.27 -4.43
N ALA A 151 -9.98 3.44 -3.60
CA ALA A 151 -9.75 2.57 -2.43
C ALA A 151 -10.86 2.70 -1.39
N LEU A 152 -11.34 3.92 -1.10
CA LEU A 152 -12.35 4.17 -0.07
C LEU A 152 -13.79 3.89 -0.53
N ALA A 153 -14.06 3.89 -1.84
CA ALA A 153 -15.39 3.61 -2.42
C ALA A 153 -15.89 2.18 -2.13
N GLY A 154 -15.00 1.23 -1.87
CA GLY A 154 -15.34 -0.18 -1.59
C GLY A 154 -16.03 -0.46 -0.24
N ARG A 155 -16.49 0.56 0.49
CA ARG A 155 -17.14 0.44 1.80
C ARG A 155 -18.66 0.22 1.65
N PRO A 156 -19.26 -0.88 2.13
CA PRO A 156 -20.67 -0.83 2.53
C PRO A 156 -20.81 0.12 3.73
N PRO A 157 -21.85 0.99 3.78
CA PRO A 157 -22.02 1.94 4.88
C PRO A 157 -22.05 1.18 6.22
N ARG A 158 -21.38 1.74 7.23
CA ARG A 158 -21.45 1.16 8.59
C ARG A 158 -22.88 1.40 9.08
N ALA A 159 -23.62 0.32 9.33
CA ALA A 159 -24.81 0.39 10.16
C ALA A 159 -24.40 1.01 11.52
N ARG A 160 -25.08 2.09 11.89
CA ARG A 160 -25.03 2.65 13.24
C ARG A 160 -25.81 1.77 14.19
#